data_AF-A0A510XF70-F1
#
_entry.id   AF-A0A510XF70-F1
#
_cell.length_a   1.000
_cell.length_b   1.000
_cell.length_c   1.000
_cell.angle_alpha   90.00
_cell.angle_beta   90.00
_cell.angle_gamma   90.00
#
_symmetry.space_group_name_H-M   'P 1'
#
loop_
_entity.id
_entity.type
_entity.pdbx_description
1 polymer ?
#
loop_
_entity_poly.entity_id
_entity_poly.type
_entity_poly.pdbx_seq_one_letter_code
_entity_poly.pdbx_strand_id
1 'polypeptide(L)' 'MKKIQAVYGAPHGHWVGDGFPVRTLFGYDRLGAEHLSPFLLLDHAGPHRFEPTRYRRGVGPPPTGASRP' A
#
# COMPACT_ATOMS: atom_id res chain seq x y z
N MET A 1 -20.06 23.16 7.44
CA MET A 1 -18.83 22.44 7.86
C MET A 1 -19.12 20.94 7.87
N LYS A 2 -18.20 20.09 7.40
CA LYS A 2 -18.35 18.63 7.56
C LYS A 2 -17.87 18.20 8.95
N LYS A 3 -18.49 17.15 9.53
CA LYS A 3 -18.09 16.57 10.82
C LYS A 3 -17.12 15.40 10.58
N ILE A 4 -16.14 15.24 11.45
CA ILE A 4 -15.25 14.07 11.48
C ILE A 4 -16.02 12.92 12.13
N GLN A 5 -16.17 11.79 11.42
CA GLN A 5 -16.89 10.62 11.94
C GLN A 5 -15.97 9.66 12.70
N ALA A 6 -14.73 9.50 12.25
CA ALA A 6 -13.73 8.64 12.88
C ALA A 6 -12.31 9.07 12.48
N VAL A 7 -11.33 8.66 13.27
CA VAL A 7 -9.89 8.79 12.97
C VAL A 7 -9.26 7.43 13.16
N TYR A 8 -8.59 6.93 12.13
CA TYR A 8 -7.91 5.63 12.13
C TYR A 8 -6.40 5.83 12.10
N GLY A 9 -5.68 5.10 12.94
CA GLY A 9 -4.22 5.03 12.87
C GLY A 9 -3.79 4.14 11.72
N ALA A 10 -2.78 4.57 10.96
CA ALA A 10 -2.27 3.75 9.88
C ALA A 10 -1.24 2.72 10.41
N PRO A 11 -1.34 1.44 10.01
CA PRO A 11 -0.48 0.34 10.46
C PRO A 11 0.99 0.53 10.10
N HIS A 12 1.85 -0.40 10.53
CA HIS A 12 3.27 -0.41 10.18
C HIS A 12 3.49 -0.43 8.65
N GLY A 13 4.59 0.18 8.22
CA GLY A 13 4.99 0.17 6.81
C GLY A 13 5.33 -1.23 6.32
N HIS A 14 5.11 -1.46 5.03
CA HIS A 14 5.45 -2.70 4.33
C HIS A 14 5.98 -2.37 2.93
N TRP A 15 6.48 -3.39 2.23
CA TRP A 15 7.01 -3.23 0.87
C TRP A 15 6.03 -3.73 -0.16
N VAL A 16 5.86 -2.96 -1.23
CA VAL A 16 5.24 -3.41 -2.47
C VAL A 16 6.34 -3.56 -3.51
N GLY A 17 6.69 -4.80 -3.84
CA GLY A 17 7.90 -5.11 -4.60
C GLY A 17 9.17 -4.67 -3.85
N ASP A 18 10.18 -4.18 -4.57
CA ASP A 18 11.44 -3.69 -4.00
C ASP A 18 11.65 -2.17 -4.19
N GLY A 19 10.62 -1.48 -4.69
CA GLY A 19 10.67 -0.05 -5.02
C GLY A 19 9.73 0.84 -4.21
N PHE A 20 8.82 0.28 -3.42
CA PHE A 20 7.77 1.04 -2.75
C PHE A 20 7.64 0.65 -1.26
N PRO A 21 8.38 1.32 -0.36
CA PRO A 21 8.15 1.24 1.08
C PRO A 21 6.93 2.09 1.41
N VAL A 22 5.78 1.43 1.57
CA VAL A 22 4.47 2.07 1.71
C VAL A 22 3.87 1.83 3.08
N ARG A 23 2.91 2.67 3.42
CA ARG A 23 1.98 2.45 4.52
C ARG A 23 0.56 2.54 3.99
N THR A 24 -0.23 1.47 4.15
CA THR A 24 -1.65 1.49 3.82
C THR A 24 -2.39 2.39 4.80
N LEU A 25 -2.96 3.49 4.30
CA LEU A 25 -3.77 4.42 5.10
C LEU A 25 -5.21 3.92 5.23
N PHE A 26 -5.73 3.30 4.18
CA PHE A 26 -6.99 2.56 4.20
C PHE A 26 -6.99 1.43 3.16
N GLY A 27 -7.81 0.41 3.41
CA GLY A 27 -8.04 -0.72 2.51
C GLY A 27 -9.47 -1.23 2.69
N TYR A 28 -10.06 -1.78 1.63
CA TYR A 28 -11.43 -2.27 1.59
C TYR A 28 -11.65 -3.48 2.52
N ASP A 29 -10.59 -4.17 2.90
CA ASP A 29 -10.55 -5.34 3.77
C ASP A 29 -10.39 -4.98 5.26
N ARG A 30 -10.30 -3.69 5.60
CA ARG A 30 -10.00 -3.19 6.94
C ARG A 30 -11.03 -2.17 7.44
N LEU A 31 -10.91 -1.81 8.72
CA LEU A 31 -11.78 -0.90 9.49
C LEU A 31 -12.27 0.32 8.70
N GLY A 32 -13.59 0.48 8.61
CA GLY A 32 -14.24 1.68 8.05
C GLY A 32 -14.40 1.71 6.53
N ALA A 33 -14.11 0.61 5.83
CA ALA A 33 -14.23 0.49 4.37
C ALA A 33 -15.59 0.94 3.80
N GLU A 34 -16.68 0.69 4.53
CA GLU A 34 -18.04 1.11 4.15
C GLU A 34 -18.21 2.63 4.01
N HIS A 35 -17.43 3.41 4.76
CA HIS A 35 -17.44 4.88 4.70
C HIS A 35 -16.52 5.45 3.62
N LEU A 36 -15.75 4.60 2.94
CA LEU A 36 -14.72 5.01 1.99
C LEU A 36 -15.14 4.79 0.53
N SER A 37 -16.31 4.20 0.27
CA SER A 37 -16.82 4.04 -1.10
C SER A 37 -16.83 5.38 -1.86
N PRO A 38 -16.33 5.44 -3.10
CA PRO A 38 -15.91 4.33 -3.97
C PRO A 38 -14.40 3.99 -3.90
N PHE A 39 -13.67 4.47 -2.90
CA PHE A 39 -12.24 4.24 -2.76
C PHE A 39 -11.96 2.85 -2.15
N LEU A 40 -11.01 2.12 -2.75
CA LEU A 40 -10.67 0.76 -2.34
C LEU A 40 -9.44 0.70 -1.44
N LEU A 41 -8.37 1.42 -1.80
CA LEU A 41 -7.10 1.35 -1.09
C LEU A 41 -6.30 2.63 -1.34
N LEU A 42 -5.53 3.04 -0.33
CA LEU A 42 -4.51 4.07 -0.46
C LEU A 42 -3.24 3.64 0.27
N ASP A 43 -2.19 3.42 -0.50
CA ASP A 43 -0.84 3.25 0.00
C ASP A 43 -0.06 4.56 -0.12
N HIS A 44 0.49 5.01 1.01
CA HIS A 44 1.33 6.20 1.06
C HIS A 44 2.81 5.78 1.08
N ALA A 45 3.57 6.13 0.05
CA ALA A 45 5.02 5.90 0.00
C ALA A 45 5.71 6.75 1.09
N GLY A 46 6.31 6.09 2.06
CA GLY A 46 7.05 6.77 3.13
C GLY A 46 8.39 7.31 2.63
N PRO A 47 9.03 8.24 3.37
CA PRO A 47 10.38 8.67 3.08
C PRO A 47 11.33 7.46 3.09
N HIS A 48 12.01 7.23 1.98
CA HIS A 48 13.06 6.24 1.86
C HIS A 48 14.15 6.76 0.93
N ARG A 49 15.40 6.69 1.39
CA ARG A 49 16.55 7.03 0.56
C ARG A 49 16.94 5.81 -0.26
N PHE A 50 16.83 5.92 -1.56
CA PHE A 50 17.27 4.88 -2.48
C PHE A 50 18.70 5.15 -2.95
N GLU A 51 19.62 4.23 -2.68
CA GLU A 51 20.97 4.31 -3.26
C GLU A 51 20.93 4.09 -4.78
N PRO A 52 21.86 4.67 -5.55
CA PRO A 52 22.01 4.40 -6.97
C PRO A 52 22.17 2.90 -7.25
N THR A 53 21.53 2.41 -8.30
CA THR A 53 21.64 1.00 -8.71
C THR A 53 21.56 0.87 -10.23
N ARG A 54 22.05 -0.25 -10.75
CA ARG A 54 22.01 -0.62 -12.17
C ARG A 54 20.73 -1.36 -12.55
N TYR A 55 19.97 -1.89 -11.59
CA TYR A 55 18.71 -2.61 -11.85
C TYR A 55 17.49 -1.73 -11.58
N ARG A 56 16.38 -2.01 -12.27
CA ARG A 56 15.11 -1.30 -12.05
C ARG A 56 14.41 -1.87 -10.82
N ARG A 57 14.21 -1.05 -9.80
CA ARG A 57 13.32 -1.34 -8.66
C ARG A 57 11.86 -1.09 -9.03
N GLY A 58 10.95 -1.77 -8.36
CA GLY A 58 9.51 -1.58 -8.50
C GLY A 58 8.75 -2.86 -8.21
N VAL A 59 7.63 -3.02 -8.90
CA VAL A 59 6.85 -4.25 -8.85
C VAL A 59 7.22 -5.05 -10.09
N GLY A 60 7.92 -6.17 -9.88
CA GLY A 60 8.20 -7.12 -10.96
C GLY A 60 6.90 -7.76 -11.48
N PRO A 61 6.96 -8.49 -12.61
CA PRO A 61 5.85 -9.31 -13.04
C PRO A 61 5.39 -10.21 -11.88
N PRO A 62 4.07 -10.40 -11.68
CA PRO A 62 3.59 -11.52 -10.88
C PRO A 62 4.27 -12.80 -11.39
N PRO A 63 4.65 -13.76 -10.52
CA PRO A 63 5.33 -14.98 -10.97
C PRO A 63 4.56 -15.58 -12.14
N THR A 64 5.20 -15.64 -13.30
CA THR A 64 4.64 -16.28 -14.49
C THR A 64 4.71 -17.77 -14.26
N GLY A 65 3.58 -18.37 -13.89
CA GLY A 65 3.43 -19.81 -13.85
C GLY A 65 3.02 -20.31 -12.47
N ALA A 66 1.82 -20.90 -12.45
CA ALA A 66 1.40 -21.79 -11.40
C ALA A 66 2.47 -22.87 -11.16
N SER A 67 3.00 -22.91 -9.96
CA SER A 67 3.25 -24.19 -9.29
C SER A 67 2.73 -24.03 -7.86
N ARG A 68 1.40 -24.07 -7.72
CA ARG A 68 0.82 -24.61 -6.50
C ARG A 68 1.03 -26.13 -6.56
N PRO A 69 1.55 -26.79 -5.52
CA PRO A 69 1.23 -28.20 -5.33
C PRO A 69 -0.29 -28.38 -5.17
#